data_AF-A0A1H9TAF5-F1
#
_entry.id   AF-A0A1H9TAF5-F1
#
_cell.length_a   1.000
_cell.length_b   1.000
_cell.length_c   1.000
_cell.angle_alpha   90.00
_cell.angle_beta   90.00
_cell.angle_gamma   90.00
#
_symmetry.space_group_name_H-M   'P 1'
#
loop_
_entity.id
_entity.type
_entity.pdbx_description
1 polymer ?
#
loop_
_entity_poly.entity_id
_entity_poly.type
_entity_poly.pdbx_seq_one_letter_code
_entity_poly.pdbx_strand_id
1 'polypeptide(L)'
;MDRHVIANMGAELGATTSVFPSDAVLKAFLASRGREEAWIELVADEGSSYGEEIEIDLSTLVPLIACPSSPSNVVPVSEVAGRPVHQCVVGSSANPGLRDFAIVAMMLEHHGVHEDVSLDINPTSRQILENLTALGYLGTLIHRGARIHQAGCGGCIGMGEAPATQSISLRTMPRNFPGRSGTQEDQVYLCSPETAAASAITGVITDPCTLDFPYPRFKEPERYVLNTEALAPPAEDGRLVALIKGPNIASLPEFNPLPDALSGPVLIKTGNNVSTDEILPAGAKVLPLRSNIPEIAKFTFYQIDSGYYDRAMQQQGGTSFIVGGENYGQGSSREHAALAPRYLGVRAVLAKSFARIHWQNLCNFGIVPLSFEKDADYDAIHPGDWLTLPKINEEIRSGDRVTVVNTTQGASFTMRHAMTPRQVQMVLEGSIIKICRNCRQK
;
A
#
# COMPACT_ATOMS: atom_id res chain seq x y z
N MET A 1 -11.31 -10.14 -15.45
CA MET A 1 -10.34 -9.42 -14.58
C MET A 1 -10.56 -9.72 -13.10
N ASP A 2 -11.64 -10.39 -12.73
CA ASP A 2 -12.05 -10.64 -11.34
C ASP A 2 -10.99 -11.35 -10.49
N ARG A 3 -10.28 -12.34 -11.07
CA ARG A 3 -9.12 -13.00 -10.42
C ARG A 3 -8.02 -12.01 -10.02
N HIS A 4 -7.78 -10.99 -10.84
CA HIS A 4 -6.82 -9.92 -10.50
C HIS A 4 -7.32 -9.11 -9.31
N VAL A 5 -8.60 -8.76 -9.26
CA VAL A 5 -9.20 -7.99 -8.15
C VAL A 5 -9.01 -8.74 -6.84
N ILE A 6 -9.35 -10.03 -6.83
CA ILE A 6 -9.20 -10.90 -5.65
C ILE A 6 -7.73 -11.02 -5.25
N ALA A 7 -6.84 -11.29 -6.22
CA ALA A 7 -5.42 -11.42 -5.93
C ALA A 7 -4.78 -10.11 -5.45
N ASN A 8 -5.27 -8.96 -5.94
CA ASN A 8 -4.81 -7.63 -5.53
C ASN A 8 -5.11 -7.39 -4.04
N MET A 9 -6.35 -7.67 -3.61
CA MET A 9 -6.80 -7.46 -2.24
C MET A 9 -6.24 -8.49 -1.24
N GLY A 10 -5.56 -9.54 -1.71
CA GLY A 10 -4.83 -10.46 -0.83
C GLY A 10 -3.73 -9.76 -0.02
N ALA A 11 -3.20 -8.62 -0.50
CA ALA A 11 -2.22 -7.83 0.23
C ALA A 11 -2.78 -7.24 1.54
N GLU A 12 -4.07 -6.93 1.58
CA GLU A 12 -4.78 -6.34 2.72
C GLU A 12 -5.08 -7.40 3.80
N LEU A 13 -5.06 -8.68 3.42
CA LEU A 13 -5.07 -9.83 4.34
C LEU A 13 -3.66 -10.15 4.89
N GLY A 14 -2.63 -9.41 4.46
CA GLY A 14 -1.24 -9.67 4.84
C GLY A 14 -0.62 -10.87 4.12
N ALA A 15 -1.27 -11.41 3.08
CA ALA A 15 -0.72 -12.52 2.31
C ALA A 15 0.61 -12.11 1.63
N THR A 16 1.53 -13.07 1.46
CA THR A 16 2.77 -12.82 0.71
C THR A 16 2.46 -12.50 -0.75
N THR A 17 1.53 -13.25 -1.32
CA THR A 17 0.94 -13.07 -2.64
C THR A 17 -0.33 -13.92 -2.72
N SER A 18 -1.14 -13.71 -3.76
CA SER A 18 -2.30 -14.54 -4.08
C SER A 18 -2.21 -14.91 -5.56
N VAL A 19 -2.48 -16.18 -5.88
CA VAL A 19 -2.34 -16.72 -7.24
C VAL A 19 -3.57 -17.48 -7.64
N PHE A 20 -3.86 -17.46 -8.95
CA PHE A 20 -4.85 -18.30 -9.59
C PHE A 20 -4.16 -19.18 -10.62
N PRO A 21 -4.69 -20.37 -10.92
CA PRO A 21 -4.13 -21.23 -11.95
C PRO A 21 -4.09 -20.55 -13.32
N SER A 22 -3.07 -20.89 -14.10
CA SER A 22 -3.01 -20.55 -15.53
C SER A 22 -3.81 -21.58 -16.30
N ASP A 23 -5.09 -21.28 -16.54
CA ASP A 23 -6.05 -22.15 -17.20
C ASP A 23 -6.59 -21.52 -18.52
N ALA A 24 -7.65 -22.10 -19.07
CA ALA A 24 -8.29 -21.63 -20.30
C ALA A 24 -8.79 -20.17 -20.22
N VAL A 25 -9.16 -19.68 -19.02
CA VAL A 25 -9.59 -18.28 -18.84
C VAL A 25 -8.39 -17.34 -19.02
N LEU A 26 -7.23 -17.69 -18.46
CA LEU A 26 -6.01 -16.92 -18.68
C LEU A 26 -5.52 -17.01 -20.13
N LYS A 27 -5.66 -18.18 -20.77
CA LYS A 27 -5.38 -18.34 -22.20
C LYS A 27 -6.19 -17.38 -23.07
N ALA A 28 -7.51 -17.32 -22.86
CA ALA A 28 -8.39 -16.41 -23.59
C ALA A 28 -8.07 -14.92 -23.32
N PHE A 29 -7.70 -14.59 -22.08
CA PHE A 29 -7.19 -13.27 -21.75
C PHE A 29 -5.91 -12.95 -22.54
N LEU A 30 -4.92 -13.84 -22.60
CA LEU A 30 -3.69 -13.61 -23.37
C LEU A 30 -3.95 -13.51 -24.88
N ALA A 31 -4.80 -14.39 -25.43
CA ALA A 31 -5.16 -14.40 -26.85
C ALA A 31 -5.79 -13.09 -27.32
N SER A 32 -6.69 -12.51 -26.53
CA SER A 32 -7.32 -11.21 -26.84
C SER A 32 -6.36 -10.02 -26.75
N ARG A 33 -5.12 -10.23 -26.27
CA ARG A 33 -4.00 -9.27 -26.32
C ARG A 33 -2.87 -9.73 -27.24
N GLY A 34 -3.13 -10.69 -28.13
CA GLY A 34 -2.15 -11.18 -29.11
C GLY A 34 -0.93 -11.85 -28.47
N ARG A 35 -1.12 -12.51 -27.32
CA ARG A 35 -0.05 -13.18 -26.55
C ARG A 35 -0.38 -14.65 -26.24
N GLU A 36 -1.22 -15.28 -27.06
CA GLU A 36 -1.64 -16.67 -26.84
C GLU A 36 -0.46 -17.63 -26.80
N GLU A 37 0.56 -17.39 -27.62
CA GLU A 37 1.79 -18.17 -27.72
C GLU A 37 2.63 -18.14 -26.44
N ALA A 38 2.42 -17.14 -25.58
CA ALA A 38 3.09 -17.06 -24.27
C ALA A 38 2.36 -17.85 -23.17
N TRP A 39 1.18 -18.41 -23.47
CA TRP A 39 0.41 -19.17 -22.50
C TRP A 39 1.00 -20.57 -22.26
N ILE A 40 1.10 -20.92 -20.99
CA ILE A 40 1.38 -22.29 -20.53
C ILE A 40 0.38 -22.63 -19.44
N GLU A 41 -0.12 -23.87 -19.43
CA GLU A 41 -0.97 -24.33 -18.34
C GLU A 41 -0.13 -24.51 -17.07
N LEU A 42 -0.62 -23.95 -15.96
CA LEU A 42 0.00 -24.06 -14.64
C LEU A 42 -1.11 -24.24 -13.62
N VAL A 43 -1.25 -25.47 -13.15
CA VAL A 43 -2.24 -25.88 -12.14
C VAL A 43 -1.51 -26.52 -10.96
N ALA A 44 -2.20 -26.62 -9.82
CA ALA A 44 -1.65 -27.34 -8.69
C ALA A 44 -1.56 -28.84 -9.00
N ASP A 45 -0.52 -29.49 -8.49
CA ASP A 45 -0.35 -30.94 -8.65
C ASP A 45 -1.50 -31.69 -7.95
N GLU A 46 -1.90 -32.83 -8.53
CA GLU A 46 -2.87 -33.72 -7.92
C GLU A 46 -2.35 -34.22 -6.56
N GLY A 47 -3.20 -34.15 -5.52
CA GLY A 47 -2.81 -34.53 -4.16
C GLY A 47 -1.93 -33.51 -3.42
N SER A 48 -1.73 -32.31 -3.97
CA SER A 48 -1.12 -31.21 -3.23
C SER A 48 -1.95 -30.84 -1.98
N SER A 49 -1.28 -30.50 -0.89
CA SER A 49 -1.90 -30.14 0.38
C SER A 49 -1.71 -28.65 0.68
N TYR A 50 -2.74 -28.01 1.21
CA TYR A 50 -2.68 -26.64 1.70
C TYR A 50 -2.51 -26.61 3.22
N GLY A 51 -1.79 -25.62 3.74
CA GLY A 51 -1.64 -25.43 5.19
C GLY A 51 -2.94 -25.03 5.88
N GLU A 52 -3.82 -24.36 5.14
CA GLU A 52 -5.17 -23.98 5.54
C GLU A 52 -6.07 -23.98 4.29
N GLU A 53 -7.32 -24.40 4.44
CA GLU A 53 -8.33 -24.44 3.37
C GLU A 53 -9.55 -23.63 3.80
N ILE A 54 -10.00 -22.73 2.91
CA ILE A 54 -11.18 -21.90 3.10
C ILE A 54 -12.09 -22.10 1.89
N GLU A 55 -13.35 -22.45 2.13
CA GLU A 55 -14.37 -22.62 1.10
C GLU A 55 -15.32 -21.43 1.08
N ILE A 56 -15.58 -20.87 -0.11
CA ILE A 56 -16.50 -19.75 -0.31
C ILE A 56 -17.54 -20.14 -1.36
N ASP A 57 -18.81 -20.27 -0.95
CA ASP A 57 -19.92 -20.47 -1.87
C ASP A 57 -20.34 -19.13 -2.51
N LEU A 58 -19.94 -18.94 -3.76
CA LEU A 58 -20.22 -17.73 -4.54
C LEU A 58 -21.72 -17.48 -4.75
N SER A 59 -22.58 -18.50 -4.66
CA SER A 59 -24.03 -18.36 -4.85
C SER A 59 -24.72 -17.65 -3.69
N THR A 60 -24.05 -17.61 -2.52
CA THR A 60 -24.56 -16.97 -1.30
C THR A 60 -24.06 -15.53 -1.13
N LEU A 61 -23.11 -15.10 -1.97
CA LEU A 61 -22.53 -13.75 -1.87
C LEU A 61 -23.55 -12.68 -2.26
N VAL A 62 -23.56 -11.62 -1.45
CA VAL A 62 -24.31 -10.38 -1.70
C VAL A 62 -23.32 -9.23 -1.93
N PRO A 63 -23.75 -8.08 -2.47
CA PRO A 63 -22.90 -6.89 -2.53
C PRO A 63 -22.37 -6.52 -1.14
N LEU A 64 -21.05 -6.42 -1.01
CA LEU A 64 -20.34 -6.07 0.22
C LEU A 64 -19.66 -4.69 0.08
N ILE A 65 -19.47 -4.04 1.22
CA ILE A 65 -18.81 -2.74 1.32
C ILE A 65 -17.93 -2.69 2.58
N ALA A 66 -16.68 -2.22 2.44
CA ALA A 66 -15.81 -1.97 3.57
C ALA A 66 -16.04 -0.56 4.11
N CYS A 67 -16.49 -0.45 5.35
CA CYS A 67 -16.70 0.81 6.05
C CYS A 67 -15.38 1.46 6.47
N PRO A 68 -15.35 2.79 6.66
CA PRO A 68 -14.21 3.47 7.23
C PRO A 68 -13.83 2.91 8.63
N SER A 69 -12.58 2.96 9.06
CA SER A 69 -11.36 3.32 8.31
C SER A 69 -10.42 2.13 8.21
N SER A 70 -10.97 0.96 7.86
CA SER A 70 -10.23 -0.28 7.67
C SER A 70 -10.83 -1.12 6.55
N PRO A 71 -10.00 -1.69 5.64
CA PRO A 71 -10.49 -2.56 4.58
C PRO A 71 -11.13 -3.84 5.12
N SER A 72 -10.86 -4.20 6.38
CA SER A 72 -11.43 -5.37 7.05
C SER A 72 -12.81 -5.11 7.68
N ASN A 73 -13.28 -3.85 7.73
CA ASN A 73 -14.57 -3.50 8.32
C ASN A 73 -15.71 -3.72 7.31
N VAL A 74 -15.95 -4.97 6.91
CA VAL A 74 -16.85 -5.32 5.80
C VAL A 74 -18.26 -5.65 6.30
N VAL A 75 -19.26 -5.06 5.63
CA VAL A 75 -20.69 -5.34 5.86
C VAL A 75 -21.42 -5.49 4.51
N PRO A 76 -22.60 -6.14 4.46
CA PRO A 76 -23.50 -6.06 3.31
C PRO A 76 -23.88 -4.59 2.99
N VAL A 77 -23.98 -4.27 1.70
CA VAL A 77 -24.38 -2.91 1.26
C VAL A 77 -25.74 -2.51 1.83
N SER A 78 -26.65 -3.47 1.97
CA SER A 78 -28.00 -3.27 2.54
C SER A 78 -28.00 -2.71 3.97
N GLU A 79 -26.95 -2.95 4.78
CA GLU A 79 -26.86 -2.44 6.16
C GLU A 79 -26.52 -0.95 6.23
N VAL A 80 -25.92 -0.40 5.18
CA VAL A 80 -25.47 0.99 5.11
C VAL A 80 -26.16 1.78 4.00
N ALA A 81 -27.13 1.17 3.32
CA ALA A 81 -27.90 1.78 2.25
C ALA A 81 -28.68 3.03 2.74
N GLY A 82 -28.89 3.99 1.84
CA GLY A 82 -29.62 5.23 2.11
C GLY A 82 -28.78 6.35 2.73
N ARG A 83 -27.51 6.10 3.09
CA ARG A 83 -26.60 7.15 3.57
C ARG A 83 -26.17 8.06 2.41
N PRO A 84 -26.20 9.40 2.55
CA PRO A 84 -25.81 10.33 1.49
C PRO A 84 -24.37 10.16 1.03
N VAL A 85 -24.17 10.07 -0.29
CA VAL A 85 -22.86 9.98 -0.94
C VAL A 85 -22.58 11.30 -1.64
N HIS A 86 -21.33 11.77 -1.58
CA HIS A 86 -20.92 13.01 -2.27
C HIS A 86 -19.84 12.76 -3.32
N GLN A 87 -19.21 11.59 -3.29
CA GLN A 87 -18.17 11.23 -4.24
C GLN A 87 -18.16 9.72 -4.50
N CYS A 88 -18.01 9.35 -5.77
CA CYS A 88 -17.69 8.00 -6.20
C CYS A 88 -16.40 8.05 -7.04
N VAL A 89 -15.39 7.26 -6.69
CA VAL A 89 -14.14 7.17 -7.46
C VAL A 89 -13.97 5.75 -7.99
N VAL A 90 -14.04 5.59 -9.30
CA VAL A 90 -13.99 4.30 -10.00
C VAL A 90 -12.65 4.13 -10.71
N GLY A 91 -12.05 2.95 -10.56
CA GLY A 91 -10.82 2.53 -11.24
C GLY A 91 -9.75 2.06 -10.27
N SER A 92 -8.48 2.43 -10.56
CA SER A 92 -7.26 1.98 -9.88
C SER A 92 -6.80 0.56 -10.15
N SER A 93 -5.62 0.22 -9.63
CA SER A 93 -5.04 -1.12 -9.77
C SER A 93 -5.87 -2.24 -9.13
N ALA A 94 -6.81 -1.93 -8.22
CA ALA A 94 -7.69 -2.93 -7.61
C ALA A 94 -8.81 -3.38 -8.57
N ASN A 95 -9.49 -2.43 -9.23
CA ASN A 95 -10.50 -2.69 -10.27
C ASN A 95 -10.03 -2.15 -11.64
N PRO A 96 -9.05 -2.81 -12.29
CA PRO A 96 -8.39 -2.22 -13.44
C PRO A 96 -9.01 -2.55 -14.79
N GLY A 97 -10.04 -3.41 -14.83
CA GLY A 97 -10.52 -4.03 -16.05
C GLY A 97 -11.36 -3.08 -16.91
N LEU A 98 -11.37 -3.32 -18.22
CA LEU A 98 -12.27 -2.62 -19.14
C LEU A 98 -13.74 -2.77 -18.73
N ARG A 99 -14.11 -3.99 -18.31
CA ARG A 99 -15.43 -4.33 -17.74
C ARG A 99 -15.81 -3.43 -16.57
N ASP A 100 -14.88 -3.13 -15.68
CA ASP A 100 -15.13 -2.34 -14.46
C ASP A 100 -15.57 -0.91 -14.81
N PHE A 101 -14.99 -0.31 -15.85
CA PHE A 101 -15.39 1.01 -16.35
C PHE A 101 -16.62 0.96 -17.25
N ALA A 102 -16.71 -0.06 -18.12
CA ALA A 102 -17.81 -0.21 -19.07
C ALA A 102 -19.15 -0.42 -18.35
N ILE A 103 -19.19 -1.19 -17.27
CA ILE A 103 -20.42 -1.38 -16.48
C ILE A 103 -20.92 -0.07 -15.90
N VAL A 104 -20.04 0.78 -15.37
CA VAL A 104 -20.42 2.12 -14.89
C VAL A 104 -21.03 2.94 -16.03
N ALA A 105 -20.41 2.93 -17.21
CA ALA A 105 -20.94 3.60 -18.39
C ALA A 105 -22.33 3.08 -18.77
N MET A 106 -22.52 1.76 -18.82
CA MET A 106 -23.79 1.11 -19.17
C MET A 106 -24.89 1.39 -18.14
N MET A 107 -24.59 1.41 -16.84
CA MET A 107 -25.57 1.78 -15.82
C MET A 107 -26.01 3.24 -15.97
N LEU A 108 -25.06 4.14 -16.28
CA LEU A 108 -25.33 5.55 -16.53
C LEU A 108 -26.12 5.82 -17.83
N GLU A 109 -26.27 4.83 -18.73
CA GLU A 109 -27.15 5.00 -19.89
C GLU A 109 -28.61 5.21 -19.49
N HIS A 110 -29.03 4.63 -18.36
CA HIS A 110 -30.37 4.76 -17.81
C HIS A 110 -30.57 6.09 -17.08
N HIS A 111 -29.57 6.54 -16.31
CA HIS A 111 -29.63 7.76 -15.51
C HIS A 111 -28.28 8.49 -15.48
N GLY A 112 -28.31 9.82 -15.47
CA GLY A 112 -27.11 10.63 -15.23
C GLY A 112 -26.64 10.54 -13.78
N VAL A 113 -25.44 11.09 -13.51
CA VAL A 113 -24.92 11.25 -12.15
C VAL A 113 -25.82 12.22 -11.37
N HIS A 114 -26.13 11.89 -10.11
CA HIS A 114 -26.88 12.74 -9.19
C HIS A 114 -26.15 14.08 -8.96
N GLU A 115 -26.89 15.19 -8.86
CA GLU A 115 -26.30 16.54 -8.84
C GLU A 115 -25.34 16.80 -7.66
N ASP A 116 -25.59 16.14 -6.53
CA ASP A 116 -24.74 16.24 -5.33
C ASP A 116 -23.53 15.27 -5.34
N VAL A 117 -23.37 14.43 -6.37
CA VAL A 117 -22.30 13.43 -6.43
C VAL A 117 -21.24 13.79 -7.48
N SER A 118 -19.97 13.85 -7.06
CA SER A 118 -18.84 13.79 -7.98
C SER A 118 -18.53 12.34 -8.36
N LEU A 119 -18.79 11.95 -9.60
CA LEU A 119 -18.31 10.68 -10.15
C LEU A 119 -16.98 10.89 -10.88
N ASP A 120 -15.90 10.38 -10.29
CA ASP A 120 -14.54 10.46 -10.80
C ASP A 120 -14.10 9.11 -11.39
N ILE A 121 -13.59 9.11 -12.61
CA ILE A 121 -13.10 7.93 -13.33
C ILE A 121 -11.59 8.01 -13.46
N ASN A 122 -10.88 7.03 -12.89
CA ASN A 122 -9.43 6.90 -12.90
C ASN A 122 -9.01 5.71 -13.76
N PRO A 123 -8.82 5.89 -15.09
CA PRO A 123 -8.39 4.82 -15.98
C PRO A 123 -7.06 4.23 -15.51
N THR A 124 -6.89 2.93 -15.68
CA THR A 124 -5.68 2.25 -15.20
C THR A 124 -4.52 2.29 -16.17
N SER A 125 -4.80 2.54 -17.44
CA SER A 125 -3.80 2.70 -18.48
C SER A 125 -4.35 3.50 -19.64
N ARG A 126 -3.45 4.04 -20.46
CA ARG A 126 -3.83 4.65 -21.74
C ARG A 126 -4.52 3.64 -22.66
N GLN A 127 -4.09 2.36 -22.61
CA GLN A 127 -4.73 1.28 -23.37
C GLN A 127 -6.21 1.10 -22.99
N ILE A 128 -6.56 1.13 -21.70
CA ILE A 128 -7.96 1.06 -21.26
C ILE A 128 -8.74 2.26 -21.78
N LEU A 129 -8.17 3.46 -21.73
CA LEU A 129 -8.81 4.66 -22.26
C LEU A 129 -9.07 4.57 -23.78
N GLU A 130 -8.12 4.05 -24.56
CA GLU A 130 -8.31 3.80 -26.00
C GLU A 130 -9.44 2.79 -26.26
N ASN A 131 -9.49 1.69 -25.49
CA ASN A 131 -10.55 0.69 -25.64
C ASN A 131 -11.94 1.23 -25.21
N LEU A 132 -12.02 2.02 -24.14
CA LEU A 132 -13.26 2.71 -23.76
C LEU A 132 -13.72 3.70 -24.83
N THR A 133 -12.77 4.36 -25.51
CA THR A 133 -13.06 5.25 -26.63
C THR A 133 -13.59 4.48 -27.84
N ALA A 134 -12.88 3.43 -28.24
CA ALA A 134 -13.24 2.61 -29.40
C ALA A 134 -14.60 1.93 -29.24
N LEU A 135 -14.99 1.57 -28.02
CA LEU A 135 -16.28 0.96 -27.69
C LEU A 135 -17.38 1.99 -27.36
N GLY A 136 -17.07 3.29 -27.38
CA GLY A 136 -18.04 4.36 -27.11
C GLY A 136 -18.32 4.65 -25.62
N TYR A 137 -17.90 3.78 -24.70
CA TYR A 137 -18.13 3.95 -23.25
C TYR A 137 -17.52 5.22 -22.67
N LEU A 138 -16.37 5.68 -23.17
CA LEU A 138 -15.79 6.94 -22.70
C LEU A 138 -16.72 8.13 -22.99
N GLY A 139 -17.33 8.15 -24.18
CA GLY A 139 -18.30 9.17 -24.56
C GLY A 139 -19.54 9.14 -23.66
N THR A 140 -20.06 7.95 -23.35
CA THR A 140 -21.16 7.77 -22.42
C THR A 140 -20.84 8.31 -21.03
N LEU A 141 -19.67 7.98 -20.47
CA LEU A 141 -19.23 8.47 -19.16
C LEU A 141 -19.21 10.01 -19.11
N ILE A 142 -18.58 10.63 -20.11
CA ILE A 142 -18.50 12.10 -20.20
C ILE A 142 -19.90 12.70 -20.33
N HIS A 143 -20.72 12.18 -21.23
CA HIS A 143 -22.07 12.70 -21.48
C HIS A 143 -22.98 12.61 -20.25
N ARG A 144 -22.77 11.60 -19.40
CA ARG A 144 -23.57 11.34 -18.19
C ARG A 144 -23.05 12.03 -16.92
N GLY A 145 -22.03 12.89 -17.04
CA GLY A 145 -21.55 13.74 -15.95
C GLY A 145 -20.33 13.19 -15.19
N ALA A 146 -19.71 12.10 -15.66
CA ALA A 146 -18.50 11.59 -15.06
C ALA A 146 -17.27 12.44 -15.42
N ARG A 147 -16.34 12.58 -14.47
CA ARG A 147 -15.08 13.32 -14.62
C ARG A 147 -13.96 12.35 -14.95
N ILE A 148 -13.34 12.50 -16.11
CA ILE A 148 -12.27 11.59 -16.57
C ILE A 148 -10.91 12.15 -16.16
N HIS A 149 -10.13 11.34 -15.44
CA HIS A 149 -8.79 11.70 -14.99
C HIS A 149 -7.69 11.07 -15.87
N GLN A 150 -6.46 11.55 -15.68
CA GLN A 150 -5.29 10.92 -16.29
C GLN A 150 -5.13 9.48 -15.79
N ALA A 151 -4.73 8.59 -16.70
CA ALA A 151 -4.39 7.22 -16.31
C ALA A 151 -3.28 7.19 -15.24
N GLY A 152 -3.60 6.68 -14.05
CA GLY A 152 -2.73 6.73 -12.88
C GLY A 152 -3.44 6.40 -11.58
N CYS A 153 -2.71 6.52 -10.45
CA CYS A 153 -3.26 6.19 -9.13
C CYS A 153 -4.26 7.25 -8.62
N GLY A 154 -4.01 8.55 -8.87
CA GLY A 154 -4.90 9.65 -8.46
C GLY A 154 -5.32 9.59 -6.98
N GLY A 155 -6.63 9.72 -6.76
CA GLY A 155 -7.28 9.66 -5.46
C GLY A 155 -7.01 8.39 -4.65
N CYS A 156 -6.58 7.28 -5.26
CA CYS A 156 -6.18 6.04 -4.56
C CYS A 156 -5.10 6.26 -3.50
N ILE A 157 -4.22 7.24 -3.75
CA ILE A 157 -3.06 7.59 -2.91
C ILE A 157 -3.11 9.04 -2.41
N GLY A 158 -4.29 9.66 -2.46
CA GLY A 158 -4.52 11.05 -2.02
C GLY A 158 -3.89 12.11 -2.93
N MET A 159 -3.80 11.84 -4.25
CA MET A 159 -3.39 12.83 -5.24
C MET A 159 -4.61 13.38 -5.98
N GLY A 160 -5.17 14.49 -5.46
CA GLY A 160 -6.43 15.02 -5.97
C GLY A 160 -7.63 14.23 -5.47
N GLU A 161 -8.82 14.56 -5.97
CA GLU A 161 -10.07 13.84 -5.65
C GLU A 161 -10.30 13.69 -4.13
N ALA A 162 -9.87 14.70 -3.35
CA ALA A 162 -10.04 14.71 -1.91
C ALA A 162 -11.54 14.84 -1.57
N PRO A 163 -12.09 13.98 -0.70
CA PRO A 163 -13.49 14.06 -0.34
C PRO A 163 -13.73 15.27 0.57
N ALA A 164 -14.95 15.80 0.53
CA ALA A 164 -15.39 16.80 1.50
C ALA A 164 -15.32 16.23 2.93
N THR A 165 -15.03 17.11 3.89
CA THR A 165 -14.96 16.73 5.31
C THR A 165 -16.26 16.09 5.75
N GLN A 166 -16.17 14.98 6.51
CA GLN A 166 -17.33 14.25 7.05
C GLN A 166 -18.35 13.79 5.99
N SER A 167 -17.92 13.68 4.73
CA SER A 167 -18.76 13.26 3.62
C SER A 167 -18.33 11.90 3.09
N ILE A 168 -19.31 11.06 2.76
CA ILE A 168 -19.07 9.70 2.27
C ILE A 168 -18.50 9.74 0.85
N SER A 169 -17.38 9.02 0.67
CA SER A 169 -16.73 8.79 -0.62
C SER A 169 -16.65 7.29 -0.87
N LEU A 170 -17.34 6.81 -1.91
CA LEU A 170 -17.26 5.41 -2.35
C LEU A 170 -16.11 5.23 -3.32
N ARG A 171 -15.28 4.20 -3.12
CA ARG A 171 -14.09 4.01 -3.95
C ARG A 171 -13.89 2.54 -4.31
N THR A 172 -13.59 2.26 -5.57
CA THR A 172 -13.24 0.89 -6.05
C THR A 172 -11.75 0.62 -5.87
N MET A 173 -11.25 0.94 -4.68
CA MET A 173 -9.83 1.02 -4.33
C MET A 173 -9.51 -0.03 -3.25
N PRO A 174 -8.23 -0.39 -3.02
CA PRO A 174 -7.93 -1.44 -2.06
C PRO A 174 -7.90 -0.97 -0.59
N ARG A 175 -7.82 0.34 -0.32
CA ARG A 175 -7.51 0.87 1.02
C ARG A 175 -8.27 2.14 1.37
N ASN A 176 -8.76 2.20 2.61
CA ASN A 176 -9.46 3.33 3.23
C ASN A 176 -8.93 3.68 4.64
N PHE A 177 -7.61 3.54 4.85
CA PHE A 177 -6.97 3.99 6.10
C PHE A 177 -7.18 5.50 6.32
N PRO A 178 -7.24 5.97 7.58
CA PRO A 178 -7.48 7.38 7.89
C PRO A 178 -6.51 8.32 7.16
N GLY A 179 -7.03 9.39 6.56
CA GLY A 179 -6.20 10.40 5.90
C GLY A 179 -5.64 10.01 4.54
N ARG A 180 -5.81 8.75 4.10
CA ARG A 180 -5.20 8.24 2.86
C ARG A 180 -5.72 8.95 1.63
N SER A 181 -6.97 9.39 1.63
CA SER A 181 -7.57 10.13 0.52
C SER A 181 -7.05 11.57 0.37
N GLY A 182 -6.26 12.06 1.34
CA GLY A 182 -5.81 13.46 1.41
C GLY A 182 -6.60 14.31 2.41
N THR A 183 -7.67 13.78 3.01
CA THR A 183 -8.48 14.44 4.05
C THR A 183 -8.43 13.63 5.35
N GLN A 184 -8.08 14.25 6.49
CA GLN A 184 -7.86 13.56 7.77
C GLN A 184 -9.12 12.90 8.36
N GLU A 185 -10.29 13.51 8.16
CA GLU A 185 -11.60 13.01 8.60
C GLU A 185 -12.36 12.37 7.43
N ASP A 186 -11.67 11.58 6.61
CA ASP A 186 -12.26 10.97 5.43
C ASP A 186 -13.21 9.81 5.77
N GLN A 187 -14.39 9.81 5.16
CA GLN A 187 -15.34 8.69 5.24
C GLN A 187 -15.30 7.87 3.95
N VAL A 188 -14.16 7.23 3.71
CA VAL A 188 -13.95 6.39 2.51
C VAL A 188 -14.47 4.98 2.73
N TYR A 189 -15.42 4.58 1.91
CA TYR A 189 -15.92 3.21 1.83
C TYR A 189 -15.35 2.53 0.58
N LEU A 190 -15.03 1.24 0.69
CA LEU A 190 -14.54 0.45 -0.45
C LEU A 190 -15.65 -0.45 -0.98
N CYS A 191 -15.93 -0.40 -2.29
CA CYS A 191 -17.02 -1.15 -2.89
C CYS A 191 -16.71 -1.55 -4.35
N SER A 192 -17.61 -2.32 -4.95
CA SER A 192 -17.54 -2.66 -6.36
C SER A 192 -17.89 -1.47 -7.28
N PRO A 193 -17.52 -1.52 -8.58
CA PRO A 193 -17.94 -0.53 -9.57
C PRO A 193 -19.46 -0.39 -9.69
N GLU A 194 -20.21 -1.49 -9.56
CA GLU A 194 -21.68 -1.50 -9.59
C GLU A 194 -22.27 -0.71 -8.42
N THR A 195 -21.77 -0.95 -7.20
CA THR A 195 -22.22 -0.24 -6.00
C THR A 195 -21.89 1.26 -6.10
N ALA A 196 -20.70 1.59 -6.62
CA ALA A 196 -20.30 2.98 -6.86
C ALA A 196 -21.20 3.65 -7.90
N ALA A 197 -21.50 2.97 -9.02
CA ALA A 197 -22.36 3.50 -10.08
C ALA A 197 -23.82 3.65 -9.62
N ALA A 198 -24.38 2.65 -8.93
CA ALA A 198 -25.71 2.72 -8.35
C ALA A 198 -25.84 3.92 -7.42
N SER A 199 -24.87 4.09 -6.53
CA SER A 199 -24.86 5.20 -5.57
C SER A 199 -24.60 6.56 -6.22
N ALA A 200 -23.83 6.61 -7.31
CA ALA A 200 -23.63 7.82 -8.09
C ALA A 200 -24.91 8.27 -8.82
N ILE A 201 -25.76 7.32 -9.22
CA ILE A 201 -27.06 7.59 -9.84
C ILE A 201 -28.07 8.11 -8.81
N THR A 202 -28.08 7.53 -7.60
CA THR A 202 -29.14 7.79 -6.60
C THR A 202 -28.78 8.85 -5.57
N GLY A 203 -27.51 9.24 -5.43
CA GLY A 203 -27.05 10.19 -4.42
C GLY A 203 -26.87 9.60 -3.02
N VAL A 204 -27.14 8.32 -2.83
CA VAL A 204 -27.02 7.61 -1.55
C VAL A 204 -26.37 6.25 -1.74
N ILE A 205 -25.77 5.67 -0.70
CA ILE A 205 -25.26 4.30 -0.77
C ILE A 205 -26.42 3.38 -1.18
N THR A 206 -26.24 2.68 -2.30
CA THR A 206 -27.31 1.91 -2.93
C THR A 206 -26.82 0.51 -3.26
N ASP A 207 -27.61 -0.48 -2.86
CA ASP A 207 -27.42 -1.86 -3.31
C ASP A 207 -27.70 -1.93 -4.83
N PRO A 208 -26.72 -2.32 -5.66
CA PRO A 208 -26.92 -2.37 -7.10
C PRO A 208 -28.02 -3.35 -7.53
N CYS A 209 -28.41 -4.30 -6.68
CA CYS A 209 -29.48 -5.25 -6.95
C CYS A 209 -30.89 -4.66 -6.80
N THR A 210 -31.04 -3.46 -6.24
CA THR A 210 -32.36 -2.81 -6.03
C THR A 210 -32.74 -1.80 -7.12
N LEU A 211 -31.90 -1.65 -8.15
CA LEU A 211 -32.15 -0.73 -9.26
C LEU A 211 -33.33 -1.21 -10.12
N ASP A 212 -34.05 -0.27 -10.73
CA ASP A 212 -35.25 -0.51 -11.53
C ASP A 212 -34.97 -0.80 -13.02
N PHE A 213 -33.69 -0.94 -13.37
CA PHE A 213 -33.23 -1.33 -14.70
C PHE A 213 -32.39 -2.62 -14.65
N PRO A 214 -32.37 -3.41 -15.74
CA PRO A 214 -31.69 -4.69 -15.75
C PRO A 214 -30.17 -4.55 -15.59
N TYR A 215 -29.55 -5.52 -14.91
CA TYR A 215 -28.10 -5.55 -14.77
C TYR A 215 -27.40 -5.61 -16.14
N PRO A 216 -26.45 -4.68 -16.41
CA PRO A 216 -25.75 -4.64 -17.69
C PRO A 216 -24.80 -5.83 -17.84
N ARG A 217 -24.92 -6.53 -18.97
CA ARG A 217 -24.03 -7.66 -19.32
C ARG A 217 -22.95 -7.20 -20.29
N PHE A 218 -21.80 -6.80 -19.75
CA PHE A 218 -20.63 -6.46 -20.56
C PHE A 218 -20.13 -7.68 -21.35
N LYS A 219 -19.83 -7.48 -22.64
CA LYS A 219 -19.21 -8.49 -23.50
C LYS A 219 -17.76 -8.07 -23.77
N GLU A 220 -16.82 -8.91 -23.37
CA GLU A 220 -15.41 -8.72 -23.69
C GLU A 220 -15.20 -8.67 -25.22
N PRO A 221 -14.43 -7.70 -25.74
CA PRO A 221 -14.08 -7.68 -27.14
C PRO A 221 -13.12 -8.82 -27.47
N GLU A 222 -13.22 -9.36 -28.70
CA GLU A 222 -12.35 -10.45 -29.16
C GLU A 222 -10.87 -10.03 -29.18
N ARG A 223 -10.61 -8.75 -29.47
CA ARG A 223 -9.29 -8.15 -29.48
C ARG A 223 -9.32 -6.79 -28.81
N TYR A 224 -8.32 -6.54 -27.98
CA TYR A 224 -8.09 -5.22 -27.41
C TYR A 224 -7.26 -4.37 -28.36
N VAL A 225 -7.52 -3.06 -28.37
CA VAL A 225 -6.59 -2.09 -28.95
C VAL A 225 -5.30 -2.14 -28.11
N LEU A 226 -4.18 -2.38 -28.78
CA LEU A 226 -2.83 -2.43 -28.20
C LEU A 226 -2.00 -1.34 -28.85
N ASN A 227 -1.49 -0.41 -28.04
CA ASN A 227 -0.63 0.67 -28.51
C ASN A 227 0.68 0.65 -27.74
N THR A 228 1.76 0.27 -28.43
CA THR A 228 3.12 0.21 -27.87
C THR A 228 4.00 1.35 -28.36
N GLU A 229 3.49 2.28 -29.18
CA GLU A 229 4.29 3.36 -29.78
C GLU A 229 4.90 4.31 -28.73
N ALA A 230 4.23 4.46 -27.59
CA ALA A 230 4.70 5.28 -26.47
C ALA A 230 5.71 4.58 -25.55
N LEU A 231 6.08 3.33 -25.82
CA LEU A 231 7.09 2.60 -25.06
C LEU A 231 8.49 2.92 -25.62
N ALA A 232 9.34 3.50 -24.78
CA ALA A 232 10.75 3.73 -25.13
C ALA A 232 11.61 2.54 -24.67
N PRO A 233 12.31 1.84 -25.59
CA PRO A 233 13.26 0.78 -25.21
C PRO A 233 14.51 1.36 -24.53
N PRO A 234 15.26 0.54 -23.78
CA PRO A 234 16.59 0.94 -23.31
C PRO A 234 17.54 1.23 -24.48
N ALA A 235 18.62 1.98 -24.24
CA ALA A 235 19.64 2.26 -25.25
C ALA A 235 20.30 0.95 -25.74
N GLU A 236 20.34 0.73 -27.05
CA GLU A 236 20.83 -0.52 -27.67
C GLU A 236 22.29 -0.84 -27.34
N ASP A 237 23.12 0.19 -27.19
CA ASP A 237 24.55 0.06 -26.84
C ASP A 237 24.79 -0.13 -25.34
N GLY A 238 23.73 -0.21 -24.53
CA GLY A 238 23.80 -0.34 -23.08
C GLY A 238 24.44 0.86 -22.38
N ARG A 239 24.62 1.99 -23.08
CA ARG A 239 25.28 3.15 -22.49
C ARG A 239 24.46 3.74 -21.35
N LEU A 240 25.15 4.23 -20.34
CA LEU A 240 24.52 5.03 -19.30
C LEU A 240 24.13 6.39 -19.87
N VAL A 241 22.85 6.74 -19.73
CA VAL A 241 22.35 8.06 -20.11
C VAL A 241 22.65 9.06 -18.99
N ALA A 242 23.08 10.26 -19.36
CA ALA A 242 23.25 11.35 -18.40
C ALA A 242 21.91 11.66 -17.71
N LEU A 243 21.88 11.57 -16.38
CA LEU A 243 20.67 11.79 -15.59
C LEU A 243 20.41 13.30 -15.43
N ILE A 244 19.25 13.75 -15.89
CA ILE A 244 18.76 15.11 -15.64
C ILE A 244 18.08 15.12 -14.27
N LYS A 245 18.59 15.93 -13.34
CA LYS A 245 18.15 15.97 -11.94
C LYS A 245 17.54 17.31 -11.59
N GLY A 246 16.35 17.28 -10.99
CA GLY A 246 15.74 18.43 -10.32
C GLY A 246 16.22 18.56 -8.87
N PRO A 247 15.81 19.63 -8.16
CA PRO A 247 16.25 19.91 -6.78
C PRO A 247 15.84 18.81 -5.78
N ASN A 248 14.78 18.06 -6.07
CA ASN A 248 14.30 16.95 -5.24
C ASN A 248 14.84 15.57 -5.66
N ILE A 249 15.85 15.53 -6.53
CA ILE A 249 16.56 14.29 -6.88
C ILE A 249 17.94 14.34 -6.20
N ALA A 250 17.97 13.93 -4.94
CA ALA A 250 19.17 13.91 -4.13
C ALA A 250 19.84 12.52 -4.14
N SER A 251 21.13 12.48 -3.85
CA SER A 251 21.81 11.21 -3.59
C SER A 251 21.30 10.61 -2.28
N LEU A 252 21.21 9.28 -2.25
CA LEU A 252 20.88 8.55 -1.03
C LEU A 252 21.94 8.82 0.05
N PRO A 253 21.56 9.12 1.31
CA PRO A 253 22.51 9.30 2.40
C PRO A 253 23.32 8.03 2.67
N GLU A 254 24.52 8.19 3.22
CA GLU A 254 25.33 7.05 3.63
C GLU A 254 24.90 6.53 5.00
N PHE A 255 24.85 5.20 5.14
CA PHE A 255 24.46 4.55 6.37
C PHE A 255 25.65 3.84 6.99
N ASN A 256 26.04 4.32 8.17
CA ASN A 256 27.14 3.74 8.93
C ASN A 256 26.81 2.30 9.39
N PRO A 257 27.83 1.44 9.51
CA PRO A 257 27.72 0.10 10.08
C PRO A 257 27.09 0.07 11.48
N LEU A 258 26.66 -1.12 11.90
CA LEU A 258 26.20 -1.35 13.26
C LEU A 258 27.39 -1.32 14.25
N PRO A 259 27.42 -0.40 15.24
CA PRO A 259 28.44 -0.41 16.28
C PRO A 259 28.26 -1.60 17.23
N ASP A 260 29.24 -1.83 18.10
CA ASP A 260 29.19 -2.92 19.08
C ASP A 260 28.09 -2.75 20.14
N ALA A 261 27.75 -1.49 20.45
CA ALA A 261 26.69 -1.11 21.36
C ALA A 261 25.84 0.04 20.79
N LEU A 262 24.55 0.04 21.11
CA LEU A 262 23.63 1.16 20.85
C LEU A 262 23.15 1.75 22.16
N SER A 263 23.01 3.07 22.23
CA SER A 263 22.44 3.76 23.38
C SER A 263 21.78 5.06 22.95
N GLY A 264 20.58 5.34 23.45
CA GLY A 264 19.79 6.50 23.03
C GLY A 264 18.34 6.47 23.51
N PRO A 265 17.58 7.54 23.24
CA PRO A 265 16.20 7.64 23.71
C PRO A 265 15.19 6.91 22.82
N VAL A 266 14.07 6.51 23.40
CA VAL A 266 12.84 6.18 22.69
C VAL A 266 12.15 7.48 22.25
N LEU A 267 12.05 7.73 20.94
CA LEU A 267 11.47 8.99 20.44
C LEU A 267 9.96 8.92 20.23
N ILE A 268 9.40 7.73 20.10
CA ILE A 268 7.96 7.49 19.95
C ILE A 268 7.62 6.06 20.38
N LYS A 269 6.43 5.92 20.98
CA LYS A 269 5.75 4.66 21.23
C LYS A 269 4.42 4.69 20.50
N THR A 270 4.16 3.67 19.69
CA THR A 270 2.98 3.59 18.82
C THR A 270 2.15 2.35 19.17
N GLY A 271 0.85 2.40 18.90
CA GLY A 271 -0.08 1.31 19.18
C GLY A 271 0.02 0.14 18.20
N ASN A 272 -1.01 -0.69 18.21
CA ASN A 272 -1.18 -1.78 17.25
C ASN A 272 -1.57 -1.25 15.87
N ASN A 273 -1.28 -2.00 14.81
CA ASN A 273 -1.75 -1.78 13.45
C ASN A 273 -1.31 -0.44 12.82
N VAL A 274 -0.19 0.12 13.27
CA VAL A 274 0.39 1.34 12.68
C VAL A 274 0.80 1.06 11.24
N SER A 275 0.19 1.76 10.29
CA SER A 275 0.44 1.60 8.86
C SER A 275 1.66 2.37 8.39
N THR A 276 2.22 2.01 7.23
CA THR A 276 3.25 2.84 6.59
C THR A 276 2.72 4.20 6.13
N ASP A 277 1.40 4.40 6.03
CA ASP A 277 0.79 5.71 5.77
C ASP A 277 0.93 6.61 7.00
N GLU A 278 0.74 6.05 8.20
CA GLU A 278 0.94 6.77 9.47
C GLU A 278 2.43 7.00 9.79
N ILE A 279 3.32 6.04 9.44
CA ILE A 279 4.77 6.23 9.58
C ILE A 279 5.29 7.30 8.62
N LEU A 280 4.86 7.25 7.35
CA LEU A 280 5.27 8.23 6.35
C LEU A 280 4.20 8.37 5.25
N PRO A 281 3.37 9.43 5.30
CA PRO A 281 2.21 9.55 4.44
C PRO A 281 2.58 9.65 2.95
N ALA A 282 1.59 9.39 2.10
CA ALA A 282 1.67 9.68 0.67
C ALA A 282 1.08 11.07 0.40
N GLY A 283 0.37 11.23 -0.71
CA GLY A 283 -0.30 12.47 -1.06
C GLY A 283 0.61 13.54 -1.69
N ALA A 284 -0.04 14.61 -2.13
CA ALA A 284 0.55 15.63 -2.99
C ALA A 284 1.74 16.38 -2.38
N LYS A 285 1.82 16.49 -1.05
CA LYS A 285 2.94 17.16 -0.35
C LYS A 285 4.20 16.29 -0.24
N VAL A 286 4.02 14.98 -0.11
CA VAL A 286 5.13 14.05 0.23
C VAL A 286 5.67 13.34 -1.01
N LEU A 287 4.82 12.99 -1.97
CA LEU A 287 5.23 12.28 -3.18
C LEU A 287 6.30 12.99 -4.03
N PRO A 288 6.27 14.33 -4.20
CA PRO A 288 7.34 15.04 -4.91
C PRO A 288 8.73 14.94 -4.25
N LEU A 289 8.79 14.49 -3.00
CA LEU A 289 10.02 14.39 -2.20
C LEU A 289 10.58 12.96 -2.13
N ARG A 290 10.01 11.99 -2.85
CA ARG A 290 10.43 10.57 -2.80
C ARG A 290 11.90 10.33 -3.12
N SER A 291 12.52 11.21 -3.89
CA SER A 291 13.95 11.14 -4.22
C SER A 291 14.82 12.10 -3.38
N ASN A 292 14.27 12.71 -2.33
CA ASN A 292 14.96 13.63 -1.43
C ASN A 292 14.74 13.21 0.03
N ILE A 293 15.60 12.33 0.54
CA ILE A 293 15.45 11.75 1.89
C ILE A 293 15.45 12.80 3.01
N PRO A 294 16.34 13.81 3.02
CA PRO A 294 16.27 14.89 4.00
C PRO A 294 14.92 15.62 4.05
N GLU A 295 14.32 15.91 2.88
CA GLU A 295 13.06 16.64 2.82
C GLU A 295 11.86 15.75 3.16
N ILE A 296 11.82 14.51 2.66
CA ILE A 296 10.71 13.59 2.98
C ILE A 296 10.71 13.20 4.46
N ALA A 297 11.87 13.17 5.11
CA ALA A 297 12.00 12.82 6.52
C ALA A 297 11.25 13.78 7.46
N LYS A 298 10.98 15.02 7.03
CA LYS A 298 10.16 16.00 7.77
C LYS A 298 8.73 15.52 8.04
N PHE A 299 8.26 14.55 7.26
CA PHE A 299 6.91 13.98 7.37
C PHE A 299 6.85 12.68 8.17
N THR A 300 7.99 12.20 8.70
CA THR A 300 8.06 10.95 9.46
C THR A 300 7.21 11.06 10.73
N PHE A 301 6.26 10.15 10.91
CA PHE A 301 5.25 10.12 11.98
C PHE A 301 4.39 11.37 12.12
N TYR A 302 4.36 12.28 11.14
CA TYR A 302 3.65 13.55 11.25
C TYR A 302 2.16 13.41 11.60
N GLN A 303 1.52 12.33 11.13
CA GLN A 303 0.10 12.04 11.41
C GLN A 303 -0.14 11.54 12.85
N ILE A 304 0.87 10.95 13.49
CA ILE A 304 0.80 10.44 14.87
C ILE A 304 1.31 11.50 15.86
N ASP A 305 2.45 12.11 15.54
CA ASP A 305 3.13 13.09 16.38
C ASP A 305 3.91 14.07 15.49
N SER A 306 3.33 15.25 15.29
CA SER A 306 3.91 16.31 14.46
C SER A 306 5.24 16.86 14.99
N GLY A 307 5.56 16.63 16.27
CA GLY A 307 6.82 17.02 16.89
C GLY A 307 7.95 15.98 16.74
N TYR A 308 7.69 14.81 16.14
CA TYR A 308 8.68 13.74 16.01
C TYR A 308 9.95 14.20 15.28
N TYR A 309 9.81 14.89 14.14
CA TYR A 309 10.93 15.35 13.34
C TYR A 309 11.86 16.26 14.15
N ASP A 310 11.31 17.25 14.85
CA ASP A 310 12.09 18.21 15.63
C ASP A 310 12.84 17.52 16.77
N ARG A 311 12.18 16.59 17.48
CA ARG A 311 12.82 15.79 18.54
C ARG A 311 13.95 14.91 18.00
N ALA A 312 13.78 14.31 16.82
CA ALA A 312 14.81 13.51 16.19
C ALA A 312 16.00 14.37 15.75
N MET A 313 15.75 15.55 15.19
CA MET A 313 16.81 16.50 14.81
C MET A 313 17.61 17.03 16.01
N GLN A 314 16.97 17.18 17.18
CA GLN A 314 17.67 17.53 18.43
C GLN A 314 18.69 16.47 18.88
N GLN A 315 18.55 15.21 18.43
CA GLN A 315 19.55 14.17 18.68
C GLN A 315 20.80 14.31 17.79
N GLN A 316 20.80 15.25 16.83
CA GLN A 316 21.93 15.55 15.93
C GLN A 316 22.49 14.32 15.19
N GLY A 317 21.62 13.41 14.76
CA GLY A 317 22.02 12.16 14.11
C GLY A 317 22.50 11.07 15.06
N GLY A 318 22.31 11.26 16.37
CA GLY A 318 22.50 10.25 17.41
C GLY A 318 21.55 9.07 17.27
N THR A 319 21.83 8.01 18.04
CA THR A 319 21.02 6.79 18.06
C THR A 319 19.66 7.06 18.70
N SER A 320 18.59 6.57 18.08
CA SER A 320 17.25 6.56 18.66
C SER A 320 16.52 5.25 18.43
N PHE A 321 15.43 5.06 19.17
CA PHE A 321 14.58 3.88 19.15
C PHE A 321 13.11 4.24 18.93
N ILE A 322 12.40 3.30 18.31
CA ILE A 322 10.94 3.33 18.17
C ILE A 322 10.38 2.10 18.91
N VAL A 323 9.26 2.29 19.62
CA VAL A 323 8.48 1.20 20.19
C VAL A 323 7.14 1.08 19.45
N GLY A 324 6.76 -0.12 19.02
CA GLY A 324 5.53 -0.40 18.28
C GLY A 324 4.69 -1.52 18.91
N GLY A 325 3.39 -1.51 18.64
CA GLY A 325 2.49 -2.58 19.03
C GLY A 325 2.56 -3.79 18.09
N GLU A 326 1.43 -4.45 17.91
CA GLU A 326 1.24 -5.55 16.95
C GLU A 326 1.18 -5.03 15.51
N ASN A 327 1.62 -5.85 14.56
CA ASN A 327 1.51 -5.61 13.11
C ASN A 327 2.05 -4.24 12.68
N TYR A 328 3.18 -3.83 13.28
CA TYR A 328 3.80 -2.54 13.03
C TYR A 328 4.33 -2.43 11.58
N GLY A 329 3.96 -1.35 10.91
CA GLY A 329 4.34 -1.07 9.52
C GLY A 329 3.47 -1.73 8.46
N GLN A 330 2.18 -1.94 8.75
CA GLN A 330 1.26 -2.59 7.79
C GLN A 330 0.96 -1.74 6.55
N GLY A 331 0.39 -2.38 5.52
CA GLY A 331 -0.07 -1.71 4.30
C GLY A 331 1.02 -1.53 3.25
N SER A 332 1.21 -0.29 2.77
CA SER A 332 2.02 -0.02 1.56
C SER A 332 3.49 -0.44 1.72
N SER A 333 4.09 -1.00 0.67
CA SER A 333 5.48 -1.51 0.64
C SER A 333 6.58 -0.44 0.68
N ARG A 334 6.21 0.83 0.94
CA ARG A 334 7.09 1.99 0.83
C ARG A 334 8.31 1.85 1.73
N GLU A 335 9.47 1.75 1.10
CA GLU A 335 10.75 1.64 1.79
C GLU A 335 11.12 2.92 2.57
N HIS A 336 10.56 4.07 2.18
CA HIS A 336 10.73 5.33 2.88
C HIS A 336 10.26 5.30 4.34
N ALA A 337 9.29 4.45 4.67
CA ALA A 337 8.85 4.25 6.05
C ALA A 337 9.94 3.62 6.94
N ALA A 338 11.01 3.05 6.36
CA ALA A 338 12.21 2.62 7.09
C ALA A 338 13.38 3.60 6.85
N LEU A 339 13.57 4.04 5.61
CA LEU A 339 14.67 4.90 5.19
C LEU A 339 14.64 6.29 5.85
N ALA A 340 13.45 6.90 5.99
CA ALA A 340 13.32 8.20 6.64
C ALA A 340 13.57 8.13 8.16
N PRO A 341 13.01 7.17 8.93
CA PRO A 341 13.44 6.93 10.30
C PRO A 341 14.94 6.66 10.43
N ARG A 342 15.52 5.87 9.52
CA ARG A 342 16.97 5.59 9.53
C ARG A 342 17.81 6.85 9.36
N TYR A 343 17.38 7.76 8.48
CA TYR A 343 18.00 9.07 8.28
C TYR A 343 17.92 9.94 9.55
N LEU A 344 16.81 9.86 10.28
CA LEU A 344 16.57 10.56 11.54
C LEU A 344 17.24 9.91 12.78
N GLY A 345 18.15 8.96 12.57
CA GLY A 345 18.96 8.37 13.65
C GLY A 345 18.41 7.08 14.26
N VAL A 346 17.27 6.57 13.78
CA VAL A 346 16.72 5.30 14.29
C VAL A 346 17.66 4.14 13.98
N ARG A 347 18.01 3.37 15.01
CA ARG A 347 18.91 2.20 14.90
C ARG A 347 18.24 0.87 15.20
N ALA A 348 17.20 0.86 16.03
CA ALA A 348 16.38 -0.32 16.23
C ALA A 348 14.90 0.06 16.43
N VAL A 349 14.03 -0.85 16.01
CA VAL A 349 12.58 -0.77 16.26
C VAL A 349 12.22 -1.97 17.11
N LEU A 350 11.55 -1.71 18.23
CA LEU A 350 11.11 -2.71 19.20
C LEU A 350 9.59 -2.84 19.09
N ALA A 351 9.07 -3.94 18.58
CA ALA A 351 7.63 -4.11 18.39
C ALA A 351 7.11 -5.43 18.93
N LYS A 352 5.80 -5.56 19.18
CA LYS A 352 5.21 -6.88 19.48
C LYS A 352 5.32 -7.78 18.25
N SER A 353 4.91 -7.26 17.09
CA SER A 353 5.06 -7.94 15.80
C SER A 353 5.15 -6.92 14.65
N PHE A 354 5.63 -7.38 13.49
CA PHE A 354 5.86 -6.54 12.31
C PHE A 354 5.08 -7.04 11.11
N ALA A 355 4.64 -6.11 10.25
CA ALA A 355 4.24 -6.47 8.90
C ALA A 355 5.46 -6.88 8.05
N ARG A 356 5.33 -7.96 7.28
CA ARG A 356 6.43 -8.64 6.57
C ARG A 356 7.33 -7.72 5.73
N ILE A 357 6.72 -6.87 4.89
CA ILE A 357 7.48 -6.01 3.97
C ILE A 357 8.23 -4.91 4.73
N HIS A 358 7.58 -4.31 5.73
CA HIS A 358 8.22 -3.27 6.52
C HIS A 358 9.39 -3.83 7.33
N TRP A 359 9.24 -5.01 7.93
CA TRP A 359 10.33 -5.73 8.60
C TRP A 359 11.55 -5.94 7.70
N GLN A 360 11.33 -6.34 6.43
CA GLN A 360 12.40 -6.46 5.45
C GLN A 360 13.04 -5.10 5.13
N ASN A 361 12.23 -4.04 4.99
CA ASN A 361 12.74 -2.70 4.71
C ASN A 361 13.59 -2.14 5.85
N LEU A 362 13.26 -2.43 7.11
CA LEU A 362 14.11 -2.09 8.26
C LEU A 362 15.51 -2.70 8.10
N CYS A 363 15.58 -4.00 7.77
CA CYS A 363 16.85 -4.68 7.53
C CYS A 363 17.62 -4.08 6.33
N ASN A 364 16.93 -3.72 5.25
CA ASN A 364 17.55 -3.15 4.04
C ASN A 364 18.32 -1.86 4.33
N PHE A 365 17.91 -1.08 5.33
CA PHE A 365 18.56 0.18 5.73
C PHE A 365 19.28 0.11 7.07
N GLY A 366 19.56 -1.11 7.55
CA GLY A 366 20.34 -1.34 8.76
C GLY A 366 19.72 -0.83 10.05
N ILE A 367 18.39 -0.86 10.12
CA ILE A 367 17.64 -0.80 11.37
C ILE A 367 17.48 -2.24 11.87
N VAL A 368 17.73 -2.49 13.17
CA VAL A 368 17.51 -3.79 13.80
C VAL A 368 16.01 -3.94 14.17
N PRO A 369 15.25 -4.86 13.57
CA PRO A 369 13.90 -5.17 14.03
C PRO A 369 13.94 -6.18 15.18
N LEU A 370 13.38 -5.80 16.33
CA LEU A 370 13.34 -6.61 17.54
C LEU A 370 11.89 -6.84 17.96
N SER A 371 11.53 -8.10 18.19
CA SER A 371 10.24 -8.52 18.75
C SER A 371 10.35 -8.74 20.25
N PHE A 372 9.36 -8.30 21.01
CA PHE A 372 9.30 -8.63 22.44
C PHE A 372 9.19 -10.14 22.63
N GLU A 373 9.93 -10.72 23.57
CA GLU A 373 9.72 -12.11 23.97
C GLU A 373 8.46 -12.26 24.84
N LYS A 374 8.10 -11.19 25.57
CA LYS A 374 6.87 -11.08 26.34
C LYS A 374 6.17 -9.79 25.97
N ASP A 375 4.96 -9.89 25.43
CA ASP A 375 4.19 -8.70 25.01
C ASP A 375 3.90 -7.71 26.14
N ALA A 376 3.92 -8.15 27.40
CA ALA A 376 3.77 -7.27 28.57
C ALA A 376 4.95 -6.30 28.75
N ASP A 377 6.14 -6.64 28.25
CA ASP A 377 7.33 -5.78 28.34
C ASP A 377 7.17 -4.51 27.49
N TYR A 378 6.31 -4.55 26.46
CA TYR A 378 5.93 -3.37 25.68
C TYR A 378 5.38 -2.26 26.59
N ASP A 379 4.59 -2.59 27.61
CA ASP A 379 3.95 -1.60 28.48
C ASP A 379 4.94 -0.85 29.37
N ALA A 380 6.07 -1.48 29.69
CA ALA A 380 7.11 -0.93 30.56
C ALA A 380 8.05 0.09 29.88
N ILE A 381 8.06 0.21 28.55
CA ILE A 381 8.91 1.16 27.84
C ILE A 381 8.08 2.38 27.42
N HIS A 382 8.55 3.60 27.72
CA HIS A 382 7.85 4.84 27.42
C HIS A 382 8.69 5.80 26.54
N PRO A 383 8.05 6.71 25.77
CA PRO A 383 8.77 7.79 25.10
C PRO A 383 9.62 8.60 26.09
N GLY A 384 10.88 8.88 25.73
CA GLY A 384 11.86 9.55 26.59
C GLY A 384 12.74 8.59 27.41
N ASP A 385 12.37 7.32 27.55
CA ASP A 385 13.23 6.33 28.18
C ASP A 385 14.54 6.15 27.41
N TRP A 386 15.63 5.96 28.14
CA TRP A 386 16.94 5.72 27.58
C TRP A 386 17.22 4.22 27.53
N LEU A 387 17.39 3.69 26.32
CA LEU A 387 17.68 2.28 26.10
C LEU A 387 19.15 2.09 25.74
N THR A 388 19.72 0.98 26.20
CA THR A 388 21.07 0.53 25.84
C THR A 388 21.04 -0.93 25.43
N LEU A 389 21.60 -1.23 24.25
CA LEU A 389 21.81 -2.57 23.72
C LEU A 389 23.33 -2.81 23.70
N PRO A 390 23.91 -3.36 24.79
CA PRO A 390 25.33 -3.26 25.06
C PRO A 390 26.21 -4.14 24.17
N LYS A 391 25.64 -5.18 23.55
CA LYS A 391 26.37 -6.18 22.76
C LYS A 391 25.68 -6.48 21.43
N ILE A 392 24.97 -5.50 20.88
CA ILE A 392 24.06 -5.73 19.75
C ILE A 392 24.74 -6.40 18.56
N ASN A 393 25.99 -6.05 18.25
CA ASN A 393 26.72 -6.62 17.12
C ASN A 393 27.00 -8.11 17.30
N GLU A 394 27.41 -8.52 18.51
CA GLU A 394 27.69 -9.91 18.87
C GLU A 394 26.41 -10.74 18.97
N GLU A 395 25.39 -10.20 19.63
CA GLU A 395 24.13 -10.90 19.90
C GLU A 395 23.39 -11.25 18.60
N ILE A 396 23.29 -10.34 17.63
CA ILE A 396 22.60 -10.64 16.37
C ILE A 396 23.36 -11.60 15.44
N ARG A 397 24.66 -11.82 15.70
CA ARG A 397 25.48 -12.79 14.94
C ARG A 397 25.39 -14.18 15.53
N SER A 398 25.32 -14.26 16.85
CA SER A 398 25.48 -15.50 17.61
C SER A 398 24.17 -16.23 17.88
N GLY A 399 23.04 -15.52 17.86
CA GLY A 399 21.74 -16.10 18.10
C GLY A 399 20.60 -15.22 17.63
N ASP A 400 19.41 -15.47 18.17
CA ASP A 400 18.19 -14.71 17.88
C ASP A 400 17.79 -13.79 19.04
N ARG A 401 18.50 -13.81 20.18
CA ARG A 401 18.16 -13.05 21.39
C ARG A 401 19.07 -11.85 21.57
N VAL A 402 18.46 -10.72 21.92
CA VAL A 402 19.13 -9.43 22.14
C VAL A 402 18.75 -8.88 23.51
N THR A 403 19.75 -8.38 24.23
CA THR A 403 19.55 -7.74 25.54
C THR A 403 19.26 -6.25 25.36
N VAL A 404 18.15 -5.77 25.92
CA VAL A 404 17.78 -4.35 25.93
C VAL A 404 17.67 -3.88 27.38
N VAL A 405 18.50 -2.92 27.77
CA VAL A 405 18.48 -2.33 29.12
C VAL A 405 17.82 -0.95 29.06
N ASN A 406 16.72 -0.75 29.77
CA ASN A 406 16.15 0.56 30.02
C ASN A 406 16.85 1.19 31.22
N THR A 407 17.83 2.05 30.95
CA THR A 407 18.64 2.69 31.99
C THR A 407 17.90 3.78 32.76
N THR A 408 16.82 4.33 32.20
CA THR A 408 15.95 5.27 32.91
C THR A 408 15.19 4.59 34.04
N GLN A 409 14.70 3.37 33.78
CA GLN A 409 13.88 2.61 34.73
C GLN A 409 14.64 1.55 35.53
N GLY A 410 15.90 1.26 35.16
CA GLY A 410 16.68 0.18 35.78
C GLY A 410 16.15 -1.22 35.43
N ALA A 411 15.47 -1.37 34.29
CA ALA A 411 14.88 -2.63 33.83
C ALA A 411 15.70 -3.24 32.68
N SER A 412 15.63 -4.56 32.53
CA SER A 412 16.27 -5.29 31.43
C SER A 412 15.27 -6.24 30.79
N PHE A 413 15.27 -6.26 29.46
CA PHE A 413 14.38 -7.03 28.63
C PHE A 413 15.19 -7.93 27.70
N THR A 414 14.63 -9.10 27.40
CA THR A 414 15.15 -9.96 26.34
C THR A 414 14.21 -9.87 25.15
N MET A 415 14.77 -9.54 23.99
CA MET A 415 14.05 -9.43 22.73
C MET A 415 14.57 -10.45 21.74
N ARG A 416 13.80 -10.67 20.67
CA ARG A 416 14.14 -11.63 19.61
C ARG A 416 14.23 -10.97 18.24
N HIS A 417 15.00 -11.55 17.34
CA HIS A 417 14.92 -11.24 15.90
C HIS A 417 14.81 -12.52 15.07
N ALA A 418 14.11 -12.44 13.94
CA ALA A 418 13.98 -13.54 12.97
C ALA A 418 14.83 -13.31 11.71
N MET A 419 15.85 -12.44 11.78
CA MET A 419 16.70 -12.11 10.63
C MET A 419 17.46 -13.34 10.14
N THR A 420 17.42 -13.57 8.82
CA THR A 420 18.30 -14.52 8.14
C THR A 420 19.76 -14.06 8.19
N PRO A 421 20.74 -14.96 7.99
CA PRO A 421 22.17 -14.58 7.96
C PRO A 421 22.48 -13.42 6.99
N ARG A 422 21.80 -13.39 5.83
CA ARG A 422 21.96 -12.30 4.85
C ARG A 422 21.44 -10.98 5.39
N GLN A 423 20.31 -10.96 6.09
CA GLN A 423 19.75 -9.73 6.68
C GLN A 423 20.58 -9.25 7.87
N VAL A 424 21.09 -10.16 8.69
CA VAL A 424 22.08 -9.82 9.73
C VAL A 424 23.27 -9.11 9.10
N GLN A 425 23.80 -9.62 7.99
CA GLN A 425 24.86 -8.94 7.25
C GLN A 425 24.45 -7.55 6.74
N MET A 426 23.23 -7.39 6.19
CA MET A 426 22.72 -6.08 5.73
C MET A 426 22.72 -5.06 6.87
N VAL A 427 22.28 -5.48 8.06
CA VAL A 427 22.20 -4.61 9.23
C VAL A 427 23.59 -4.25 9.76
N LEU A 428 24.49 -5.22 9.83
CA LEU A 428 25.87 -5.01 10.25
C LEU A 428 26.60 -4.01 9.35
N GLU A 429 26.42 -4.11 8.03
CA GLU A 429 27.03 -3.20 7.04
C GLU A 429 26.29 -1.86 6.90
N GLY A 430 25.20 -1.68 7.64
CA GLY A 430 24.38 -0.46 7.65
C GLY A 430 23.37 -0.35 6.51
N SER A 431 23.49 -1.12 5.43
CA SER A 431 22.45 -1.29 4.40
C SER A 431 22.77 -2.40 3.39
N ILE A 432 21.75 -2.88 2.69
CA ILE A 432 21.91 -3.76 1.51
C ILE A 432 22.68 -3.06 0.37
N ILE A 433 22.52 -1.75 0.23
CA ILE A 433 23.20 -0.95 -0.80
C ILE A 433 24.72 -0.99 -0.60
N LYS A 434 25.18 -0.92 0.66
CA LYS A 434 26.60 -1.04 0.99
C LYS A 434 27.16 -2.40 0.59
N ILE A 435 26.44 -3.48 0.89
CA ILE A 435 26.82 -4.84 0.47
C ILE A 435 26.98 -4.91 -1.05
N CYS A 436 25.97 -4.42 -1.79
CA CYS A 436 26.02 -4.46 -3.26
C CYS A 436 27.18 -3.63 -3.84
N ARG A 437 27.52 -2.48 -3.24
CA ARG A 437 28.70 -1.69 -3.64
C ARG A 437 30.00 -2.46 -3.41
N ASN A 438 30.15 -3.08 -2.24
CA ASN A 438 31.36 -3.84 -1.90
C ASN A 438 31.53 -5.07 -2.82
N CYS A 439 30.44 -5.74 -3.23
CA CYS A 439 30.48 -6.86 -4.16
C CYS A 439 30.87 -6.48 -5.59
N ARG A 440 30.68 -5.22 -6.02
CA ARG A 440 31.07 -4.74 -7.36
C ARG A 440 32.53 -4.26 -7.43
N GLN A 441 33.17 -4.06 -6.28
CA GLN A 441 34.57 -3.64 -6.18
C GLN A 441 35.54 -4.83 -6.04
N LYS A 442 35.01 -6.02 -5.76
CA LYS A 442 35.72 -7.30 -5.84
C LYS A 442 35.44 -7.93 -7.19
#